data_AF-A0A2R7SEY6-F1
#
_entry.id   AF-A0A2R7SEY6-F1
#
_cell.length_a   1.000
_cell.length_b   1.000
_cell.length_c   1.000
_cell.angle_alpha   90.00
_cell.angle_beta   90.00
_cell.angle_gamma   90.00
#
_symmetry.space_group_name_H-M   'P 1'
#
loop_
_entity.id
_entity.type
_entity.pdbx_description
1 polymer ?
#
loop_
_entity_poly.entity_id
_entity_poly.type
_entity_poly.pdbx_seq_one_letter_code
_entity_poly.pdbx_strand_id
1 'polypeptide(L)'
;MIRIEGTLVVRKIPSRNGPFAVADLVTDVAEFKVKDTLLDQFEAGEYRGTFHIAEIYLAGYQSFGRSVTELRARLHDLRINSQRAIEPGAGNGDEIDPIDEVRPAKVRTT
;
A
#
# COMPACT_ATOMS: atom_id res chain seq x y z
N MET A 1 -8.20 14.33 15.80
CA MET A 1 -7.91 14.36 14.35
C MET A 1 -6.45 14.76 14.20
N ILE A 2 -5.65 13.90 13.58
CA ILE A 2 -4.18 14.07 13.46
C ILE A 2 -3.89 14.62 12.07
N ARG A 3 -3.13 15.71 11.97
CA ARG A 3 -2.67 16.26 10.69
C ARG A 3 -1.23 15.81 10.47
N ILE A 4 -0.97 15.18 9.33
CA ILE A 4 0.38 14.71 8.96
C ILE A 4 0.66 14.98 7.48
N GLU A 5 1.89 15.33 7.16
CA GLU A 5 2.34 15.44 5.78
C GLU A 5 2.97 14.12 5.33
N GLY A 6 2.83 13.80 4.05
CA GLY A 6 3.37 12.56 3.52
C GLY A 6 3.07 12.36 2.04
N THR A 7 3.27 11.11 1.62
CA THR A 7 2.98 10.64 0.26
C THR A 7 2.01 9.47 0.35
N LEU A 8 0.88 9.58 -0.35
CA LEU A 8 -0.12 8.54 -0.49
C LEU A 8 0.08 7.85 -1.83
N VAL A 9 0.48 6.58 -1.79
CA VAL A 9 0.69 5.75 -2.97
C VAL A 9 -0.55 4.91 -3.20
N VAL A 10 -1.40 5.32 -4.16
CA VAL A 10 -2.67 4.66 -4.48
C VAL A 10 -2.44 3.58 -5.53
N ARG A 11 -3.02 2.39 -5.29
CA ARG A 11 -3.01 1.24 -6.20
C ARG A 11 -4.42 0.68 -6.35
N LYS A 12 -4.78 0.30 -7.57
CA LYS A 12 -6.04 -0.40 -7.86
C LYS A 12 -5.80 -1.91 -7.85
N ILE A 13 -6.51 -2.63 -6.98
CA ILE A 13 -6.45 -4.08 -6.90
C ILE A 13 -7.69 -4.66 -7.59
N PRO A 14 -7.53 -5.55 -8.59
CA PRO A 14 -8.65 -6.28 -9.16
C PRO A 14 -9.19 -7.28 -8.13
N SER A 15 -10.51 -7.28 -7.90
CA SER A 15 -11.19 -8.29 -7.08
C SER A 15 -12.34 -8.92 -7.82
N ARG A 16 -12.76 -10.09 -7.36
CA ARG A 16 -13.95 -10.81 -7.84
C ARG A 16 -15.22 -9.96 -7.74
N ASN A 17 -15.28 -9.04 -6.77
CA ASN A 17 -16.43 -8.16 -6.53
C ASN A 17 -16.29 -6.77 -7.19
N GLY A 18 -15.32 -6.59 -8.09
CA GLY A 18 -14.98 -5.31 -8.70
C GLY A 18 -13.64 -4.75 -8.19
N PRO A 19 -13.00 -3.85 -8.94
CA PRO A 19 -11.75 -3.25 -8.52
C PRO A 19 -11.96 -2.39 -7.27
N PHE A 20 -11.01 -2.44 -6.34
CA PHE A 20 -10.99 -1.57 -5.16
C PHE A 20 -9.63 -0.87 -5.07
N ALA A 21 -9.64 0.38 -4.60
CA ALA A 21 -8.41 1.11 -4.37
C ALA A 21 -7.88 0.87 -2.95
N VAL A 22 -6.56 0.68 -2.85
CA VAL A 22 -5.82 0.71 -1.59
C VAL A 22 -4.70 1.72 -1.70
N ALA A 23 -4.24 2.23 -0.57
CA ALA A 23 -3.10 3.12 -0.58
C ALA A 23 -2.15 2.90 0.59
N ASP A 24 -0.88 3.22 0.36
CA ASP A 24 0.13 3.29 1.40
C ASP A 24 0.41 4.76 1.69
N LEU A 25 0.12 5.20 2.91
CA LEU A 25 0.46 6.53 3.39
C LEU A 25 1.83 6.48 4.05
N VAL A 26 2.84 6.97 3.34
CA VAL A 26 4.22 7.09 3.82
C VAL A 26 4.42 8.46 4.44
N THR A 27 4.82 8.48 5.70
CA THR A 27 5.10 9.71 6.47
C THR A 27 6.47 9.58 7.14
N ASP A 28 6.98 10.68 7.68
CA ASP A 28 8.26 10.67 8.41
C ASP A 28 8.23 9.81 9.69
N VAL A 29 7.04 9.51 10.20
CA VAL A 29 6.86 8.77 11.46
C VAL A 29 6.64 7.28 11.21
N ALA A 30 5.84 6.94 10.21
CA ALA A 30 5.49 5.55 9.89
C ALA A 30 4.84 5.43 8.49
N GLU A 31 4.68 4.18 8.05
CA GLU A 31 3.83 3.81 6.92
C GLU A 31 2.49 3.27 7.43
N PHE A 32 1.39 3.74 6.85
CA PHE A 32 0.04 3.31 7.18
C PHE A 32 -0.66 2.73 5.95
N LYS A 33 -1.33 1.59 6.10
CA LYS A 33 -2.23 1.07 5.07
C LYS A 33 -3.58 1.80 5.15
N VAL A 34 -4.03 2.36 4.03
CA VAL A 34 -5.32 3.03 3.90
C VAL A 34 -6.21 2.20 2.98
N LYS A 35 -7.35 1.76 3.51
CA LYS A 35 -8.38 1.01 2.79
C LYS A 35 -9.71 1.73 3.04
N ASP A 36 -9.95 2.80 2.29
CA ASP A 36 -11.11 3.69 2.44
C ASP A 36 -11.78 3.88 1.07
N THR A 37 -13.11 3.99 1.04
CA THR A 37 -13.88 4.19 -0.21
C THR A 37 -13.58 5.54 -0.86
N LEU A 38 -13.07 6.51 -0.08
CA LEU A 38 -12.49 7.75 -0.60
C LEU A 38 -11.43 7.49 -1.69
N LEU A 39 -10.69 6.38 -1.60
CA LEU A 39 -9.61 6.08 -2.54
C LEU A 39 -10.11 5.71 -3.94
N ASP A 40 -11.35 5.24 -4.06
CA ASP A 40 -11.90 4.78 -5.34
C ASP A 40 -12.07 5.91 -6.37
N GLN A 41 -12.06 7.16 -5.91
CA GLN A 41 -12.06 8.35 -6.78
C GLN A 41 -10.67 8.70 -7.36
N PHE A 42 -9.60 8.08 -6.84
CA PHE A 42 -8.23 8.34 -7.27
C PHE A 42 -7.76 7.31 -8.29
N GLU A 43 -6.87 7.75 -9.18
CA GLU A 43 -6.16 6.86 -10.09
C GLU A 43 -4.93 6.26 -9.39
N ALA A 44 -4.36 5.21 -10.00
CA ALA A 44 -3.10 4.67 -9.50
C ALA A 44 -2.01 5.75 -9.64
N GLY A 45 -1.41 6.15 -8.52
CA GLY A 45 -0.63 7.37 -8.44
C GLY A 45 0.10 7.56 -7.12
N GLU A 46 1.14 8.37 -7.13
CA GLU A 46 1.72 8.97 -5.93
C GLU A 46 1.13 10.36 -5.74
N TYR A 47 0.54 10.59 -4.56
CA TYR A 47 -0.10 11.84 -4.18
C TYR A 47 0.58 12.41 -2.95
N ARG A 48 1.30 13.53 -3.10
CA ARG A 48 1.95 14.19 -1.97
C ARG A 48 1.06 15.28 -1.42
N GLY A 49 0.94 15.35 -0.10
CA GLY A 49 0.07 16.34 0.52
C GLY A 49 -0.03 16.27 2.03
N THR A 50 -1.06 16.92 2.56
CA THR A 50 -1.44 16.90 3.96
C THR A 50 -2.65 15.98 4.15
N PHE A 51 -2.56 15.05 5.10
CA PHE A 51 -3.60 14.08 5.41
C PHE A 51 -4.14 14.31 6.82
N HIS A 52 -5.46 14.28 6.97
CA HIS A 52 -6.15 14.36 8.25
C HIS A 52 -6.62 12.96 8.63
N ILE A 53 -5.93 12.34 9.58
CA ILE A 53 -6.23 11.00 10.07
C ILE A 53 -7.28 11.07 11.18
N ALA A 54 -8.37 10.33 11.01
CA ALA A 54 -9.42 10.15 12.00
C ALA A 54 -8.96 9.22 13.13
N GLU A 55 -8.43 8.06 12.76
CA GLU A 55 -7.99 7.00 13.66
C GLU A 55 -6.81 6.21 13.06
N ILE A 56 -5.94 5.72 13.94
CA ILE A 56 -4.87 4.77 13.63
C ILE A 56 -5.17 3.51 14.43
N TYR A 57 -5.20 2.35 13.77
CA TYR A 57 -5.57 1.09 14.40
C TYR A 57 -4.83 -0.09 13.78
N LEU A 58 -4.67 -1.16 14.55
CA LEU A 58 -4.14 -2.43 14.05
C LEU A 58 -5.28 -3.25 13.44
N ALA A 59 -5.08 -3.72 12.21
CA ALA A 59 -6.00 -4.61 11.54
C ALA A 59 -5.33 -5.96 11.30
N GLY A 60 -5.86 -7.00 11.94
CA GLY A 60 -5.43 -8.37 11.74
C GLY A 60 -6.30 -9.09 10.73
N TYR A 61 -5.72 -9.93 9.87
CA TYR A 61 -6.46 -10.92 9.10
C TYR A 61 -5.65 -12.21 8.97
N GLN A 62 -6.36 -13.31 8.77
CA GLN A 62 -5.76 -14.63 8.54
C GLN A 62 -6.01 -15.04 7.09
N SER A 63 -4.96 -15.49 6.41
CA SER A 63 -5.05 -15.94 5.02
C SER A 63 -3.98 -16.98 4.72
N PHE A 64 -4.34 -18.08 4.04
CA PHE A 64 -3.42 -19.15 3.65
C PHE A 64 -2.51 -19.67 4.80
N GLY A 65 -3.07 -19.81 6.01
CA GLY A 65 -2.31 -20.25 7.19
C GLY A 65 -1.38 -19.19 7.79
N ARG A 66 -1.37 -17.96 7.27
CA ARG A 66 -0.61 -16.81 7.78
C ARG A 66 -1.53 -15.88 8.57
N SER A 67 -1.05 -15.33 9.68
CA SER A 67 -1.70 -14.22 10.39
C SER A 67 -0.94 -12.94 10.09
N VAL A 68 -1.61 -11.97 9.46
CA VAL A 68 -1.04 -10.68 9.07
C VAL A 68 -1.64 -9.60 9.95
N THR A 69 -0.80 -8.72 10.51
CA THR A 69 -1.24 -7.53 11.23
C THR A 69 -0.71 -6.29 10.50
N GLU A 70 -1.63 -5.42 10.09
CA GLU A 70 -1.31 -4.17 9.39
C GLU A 70 -1.60 -2.97 10.30
N LEU A 71 -0.73 -1.95 10.27
CA LEU A 71 -1.03 -0.65 10.84
C LEU A 71 -1.86 0.16 9.84
N ARG A 72 -3.12 0.43 10.16
CA ARG A 72 -4.06 1.15 9.29
C ARG A 72 -4.34 2.55 9.78
N ALA A 73 -4.56 3.45 8.84
CA ALA A 73 -5.06 4.80 9.10
C ALA A 73 -6.37 5.01 8.35
N ARG A 74 -7.37 5.53 9.05
CA ARG A 74 -8.61 6.01 8.43
C ARG A 74 -8.49 7.51 8.17
N LEU A 75 -8.70 7.91 6.92
CA LEU A 75 -8.63 9.31 6.53
C LEU A 75 -9.98 9.98 6.74
N HIS A 76 -9.97 11.17 7.33
CA HIS A 76 -11.14 12.04 7.37
C HIS A 76 -11.13 13.02 6.19
N ASP A 77 -9.97 13.58 5.87
CA ASP A 77 -9.80 14.55 4.79
C ASP A 77 -8.35 14.53 4.27
N LEU A 78 -8.12 15.02 3.05
CA LEU A 78 -6.80 15.13 2.45
C LEU A 78 -6.71 16.39 1.60
N ARG A 79 -5.50 16.96 1.53
CA ARG A 79 -5.16 18.05 0.62
C ARG A 79 -3.94 17.66 -0.19
N ILE A 80 -4.14 17.50 -1.50
CA ILE A 80 -3.08 17.11 -2.41
C ILE A 80 -2.36 18.36 -2.92
N ASN A 81 -1.04 18.35 -2.79
CA ASN A 81 -0.15 19.40 -3.26
C ASN A 81 0.45 19.06 -4.63
N SER A 82 0.79 17.79 -4.85
CA SER A 82 1.32 17.30 -6.13
C SER A 82 0.90 15.87 -6.39
N GLN A 83 0.75 15.51 -7.66
CA GLN A 83 0.45 14.15 -8.11
C GLN A 83 1.46 13.68 -9.15
N ARG A 84 1.77 12.39 -9.12
CA ARG A 84 2.59 11.71 -10.13
C ARG A 84 1.93 10.39 -10.48
N ALA A 85 1.72 10.13 -11.77
CA ALA A 85 1.22 8.84 -12.21
C ALA A 85 2.29 7.76 -11.99
N ILE A 86 1.87 6.61 -11.50
CA ILE A 86 2.70 5.39 -11.46
C ILE A 86 2.09 4.38 -12.41
N GLU A 87 2.95 3.65 -13.12
CA GLU A 87 2.47 2.58 -13.98
C GLU A 87 1.85 1.47 -13.11
N PRO A 88 0.69 0.91 -13.51
CA PRO A 88 0.06 -0.17 -12.78
C PRO A 88 1.01 -1.38 -12.74
N GLY A 89 1.47 -1.74 -11.54
CA GLY A 89 2.42 -2.83 -11.30
C GLY A 89 3.75 -2.41 -10.66
N ALA A 90 4.03 -1.12 -10.53
CA ALA A 90 5.19 -0.60 -9.80
C ALA A 90 4.88 -0.50 -8.28
N GLY A 91 4.76 -1.64 -7.60
CA GLY A 91 4.55 -1.70 -6.15
C GLY A 91 5.41 -2.80 -5.55
N ASN A 92 6.11 -2.46 -4.46
CA ASN A 92 7.10 -3.25 -3.71
C ASN A 92 6.94 -4.75 -3.90
N GLY A 93 8.00 -5.37 -4.46
CA GLY A 93 8.07 -6.81 -4.65
C GLY A 93 7.59 -7.50 -3.39
N ASP A 94 6.48 -8.24 -3.53
CA ASP A 94 6.15 -9.29 -2.59
C ASP A 94 7.46 -10.01 -2.29
N GLU A 95 7.86 -10.11 -1.02
CA GLU A 95 9.01 -10.92 -0.64
C GLU A 95 8.83 -12.27 -1.34
N ILE A 96 9.70 -12.55 -2.32
CA ILE A 96 9.62 -13.79 -3.08
C ILE A 96 9.76 -14.89 -2.03
N ASP A 97 8.76 -15.76 -1.96
CA ASP A 97 8.73 -16.84 -1.00
C ASP A 97 10.05 -17.62 -1.16
N PRO A 98 10.79 -17.97 -0.09
CA PRO A 98 12.07 -18.65 -0.20
C PRO A 98 12.03 -19.96 -1.04
N ILE A 99 10.83 -20.52 -1.26
CA ILE A 99 10.61 -21.67 -2.14
C ILE A 99 10.54 -21.29 -3.63
N ASP A 100 10.13 -20.07 -3.95
CA ASP A 100 10.02 -19.50 -5.29
C ASP A 100 11.35 -18.86 -5.75
N GLU A 101 12.36 -18.81 -4.87
CA GLU A 101 13.73 -18.40 -5.20
C GLU A 101 14.40 -19.44 -6.12
N VAL A 102 14.42 -19.17 -7.43
CA VAL A 102 15.14 -20.01 -8.39
C VAL A 102 16.65 -19.91 -8.12
N ARG A 103 17.21 -20.89 -7.42
CA ARG A 103 18.66 -20.98 -7.19
C ARG A 103 19.38 -21.03 -8.54
N PRO A 104 20.35 -20.13 -8.82
CA PRO A 104 21.12 -20.22 -10.05
C PRO A 104 21.86 -21.56 -10.08
N ALA A 105 21.70 -22.30 -11.19
CA ALA A 105 22.35 -23.59 -11.37
C ALA A 105 23.87 -23.42 -11.20
N LYS A 106 24.45 -24.20 -10.26
CA LYS A 106 25.90 -24.26 -10.08
C LYS A 106 26.53 -24.70 -11.42
N VAL A 107 27.16 -23.77 -12.11
CA VAL A 107 28.01 -24.08 -13.26
C VAL A 107 29.15 -24.95 -12.73
N ARG A 108 29.18 -26.24 -13.11
CA ARG A 108 30.35 -27.09 -12.91
C ARG A 108 31.43 -26.57 -13.85
N THR A 109 32.38 -25.80 -13.32
CA THR A 109 33.65 -25.58 -14.00
C THR A 109 34.43 -26.89 -13.96
N THR A 110 34.67 -27.45 -15.14
CA THR A 110 35.62 -28.54 -15.43
C THR A 110 37.05 -28.14 -15.14
#